data_AF-A0A2E8Z5Y8-F1
#
_entry.id   AF-A0A2E8Z5Y8-F1
#
_cell.length_a   1.000
_cell.length_b   1.000
_cell.length_c   1.000
_cell.angle_alpha   90.00
_cell.angle_beta   90.00
_cell.angle_gamma   90.00
#
_symmetry.space_group_name_H-M   'P 1'
#
loop_
_entity.id
_entity.type
_entity.pdbx_description
1 polymer ?
#
loop_
_entity_poly.entity_id
_entity_poly.type
_entity_poly.pdbx_seq_one_letter_code
_entity_poly.pdbx_strand_id
1 'polypeptide(L)'
;MTSPTAAGLSEHEWALLDFERRWWSHGGTKEHAVRDQLGLDLGDYYKALGELIERPEALDARPLLVRRLRRQRRSRQQARAERRTR
;
A
#
# COMPACT_ATOMS: atom_id res chain seq x y z
N MET A 1 2.96 -20.38 -4.23
CA MET A 1 1.53 -20.75 -4.27
C MET A 1 0.76 -19.65 -3.55
N THR A 2 0.33 -18.61 -4.25
CA THR A 2 -0.57 -17.58 -3.69
C THR A 2 -1.98 -17.96 -4.11
N SER A 3 -2.75 -18.51 -3.17
CA SER A 3 -4.15 -18.86 -3.40
C SER A 3 -4.98 -17.57 -3.44
N PRO A 4 -5.79 -17.33 -4.49
CA PRO A 4 -6.68 -16.17 -4.54
C PRO A 4 -7.80 -16.35 -3.50
N THR A 5 -8.03 -15.34 -2.67
CA THR A 5 -9.15 -15.30 -1.71
C THR A 5 -10.42 -14.78 -2.40
N ALA A 6 -11.58 -14.84 -1.74
CA ALA A 6 -12.90 -14.49 -2.27
C ALA A 6 -13.03 -13.10 -2.94
N ALA A 7 -12.11 -12.16 -2.68
CA ALA A 7 -12.06 -10.83 -3.30
C ALA A 7 -11.04 -10.71 -4.45
N GLY A 8 -10.42 -11.81 -4.91
CA GLY A 8 -9.37 -11.81 -5.94
C GLY A 8 -7.99 -11.30 -5.45
N LEU A 9 -7.89 -10.99 -4.16
CA LEU A 9 -6.65 -10.67 -3.47
C LEU A 9 -6.05 -11.91 -2.81
N SER A 10 -4.73 -12.02 -2.85
CA SER A 10 -3.97 -12.99 -2.07
C SER A 10 -3.97 -12.63 -0.59
N GLU A 11 -3.74 -13.61 0.28
CA GLU A 11 -3.60 -13.39 1.74
C GLU A 11 -2.53 -12.33 2.06
N HIS A 12 -1.44 -12.32 1.29
CA HIS A 12 -0.36 -11.35 1.43
C HIS A 12 -0.81 -9.92 1.09
N GLU A 13 -1.64 -9.74 0.05
CA GLU A 13 -2.19 -8.45 -0.35
C GLU A 13 -3.20 -7.93 0.68
N TRP A 14 -3.98 -8.84 1.25
CA TRP A 14 -4.85 -8.56 2.40
C TRP A 14 -4.04 -8.08 3.61
N ALA A 15 -2.95 -8.76 3.93
CA ALA A 15 -2.05 -8.37 5.01
C ALA A 15 -1.44 -6.98 4.79
N LEU A 16 -1.03 -6.65 3.55
CA LEU A 16 -0.53 -5.32 3.19
C LEU A 16 -1.55 -4.20 3.48
N LEU A 17 -2.80 -4.39 3.04
CA LEU A 17 -3.86 -3.39 3.22
C LEU A 17 -4.23 -3.23 4.70
N ASP A 18 -4.28 -4.34 5.44
CA ASP A 18 -4.61 -4.28 6.85
C ASP A 18 -3.48 -3.67 7.69
N PHE A 19 -2.21 -3.96 7.34
CA PHE A 19 -1.04 -3.30 7.91
C PHE A 19 -1.11 -1.78 7.75
N GLU A 20 -1.36 -1.29 6.53
CA GLU A 20 -1.40 0.14 6.24
C GLU A 20 -2.52 0.86 7.01
N ARG A 21 -3.66 0.18 7.21
CA ARG A 21 -4.77 0.68 8.03
C ARG A 21 -4.40 0.82 9.50
N ARG A 22 -3.51 0.00 10.05
CA ARG A 22 -3.06 0.13 11.44
C ARG A 22 -1.93 1.14 11.57
N TRP A 23 -1.08 1.26 10.54
CA TRP A 23 0.15 2.03 10.60
C TRP A 23 0.00 3.55 10.40
N TRP A 24 -1.04 4.04 9.72
CA TRP A 24 -1.23 5.49 9.48
C TRP A 24 -1.29 6.37 10.76
N SER A 25 -1.44 5.77 11.95
CA SER A 25 -1.46 6.47 13.23
C SER A 25 -0.19 6.30 14.07
N HIS A 26 0.73 5.41 13.69
CA HIS A 26 1.97 5.16 14.44
C HIS A 26 3.14 5.90 13.77
N GLY A 27 3.57 7.02 14.37
CA GLY A 27 4.72 7.82 13.94
C GLY A 27 6.08 7.20 14.29
N GLY A 28 6.25 5.89 14.11
CA GLY A 28 7.48 5.15 14.38
C GLY A 28 8.22 4.68 13.12
N THR A 29 9.22 3.81 13.29
CA THR A 29 10.07 3.27 12.20
C THR A 29 9.32 2.23 11.36
N LYS A 30 8.55 2.70 10.37
CA LYS A 30 7.74 1.87 9.44
C LYS A 30 8.52 0.74 8.79
N GLU A 31 9.78 1.00 8.46
CA GLU A 31 10.67 0.03 7.83
C GLU A 31 10.83 -1.26 8.65
N HIS A 32 11.07 -1.13 9.96
CA HIS A 32 11.32 -2.31 10.78
C HIS A 32 10.05 -3.15 10.97
N ALA A 33 8.90 -2.49 11.15
CA ALA A 33 7.61 -3.15 11.27
C ALA A 33 7.17 -3.84 9.98
N VAL A 34 7.43 -3.23 8.82
CA VAL A 34 7.18 -3.86 7.50
C VAL A 34 8.05 -5.10 7.35
N ARG A 35 9.34 -5.02 7.69
CA ARG A 35 10.25 -6.15 7.59
C ARG A 35 9.90 -7.29 8.55
N ASP A 36 9.50 -6.97 9.77
CA ASP A 36 9.11 -7.96 10.78
C ASP A 36 7.76 -8.62 10.45
N GLN A 37 6.75 -7.85 10.06
CA GLN A 37 5.39 -8.38 9.85
C GLN A 37 5.14 -8.94 8.45
N LEU A 38 5.77 -8.37 7.42
CA LEU A 38 5.55 -8.77 6.02
C LEU A 38 6.76 -9.48 5.42
N GLY A 39 7.93 -9.45 6.07
CA GLY A 39 9.16 -10.00 5.51
C GLY A 39 9.69 -9.23 4.29
N LEU A 40 9.17 -8.02 4.06
CA LEU A 40 9.51 -7.18 2.91
C LEU A 40 10.39 -6.01 3.32
N ASP A 41 11.19 -5.52 2.36
CA ASP A 41 11.80 -4.20 2.51
C ASP A 41 10.76 -3.09 2.25
N LEU A 42 11.01 -1.90 2.79
CA LEU A 42 10.14 -0.75 2.61
C LEU A 42 9.96 -0.37 1.12
N GLY A 43 10.99 -0.59 0.29
CA GLY A 43 10.93 -0.38 -1.16
C GLY A 43 9.92 -1.31 -1.86
N ASP A 44 10.07 -2.62 -1.65
CA ASP A 44 9.17 -3.64 -2.21
C ASP A 44 7.74 -3.49 -1.66
N TYR A 45 7.61 -3.12 -0.39
CA TYR A 45 6.33 -2.80 0.22
C TYR A 45 5.58 -1.68 -0.51
N TYR A 46 6.22 -0.54 -0.76
CA TYR A 46 5.56 0.57 -1.45
C TYR A 46 5.29 0.26 -2.92
N LYS A 47 6.11 -0.58 -3.55
CA LYS A 47 5.89 -1.05 -4.92
C LYS A 47 4.64 -1.94 -4.99
N ALA A 48 4.57 -2.97 -4.15
CA ALA A 48 3.44 -3.89 -4.07
C ALA A 48 2.15 -3.15 -3.67
N LEU A 49 2.22 -2.28 -2.64
CA LEU A 49 1.09 -1.46 -2.24
C LEU A 49 0.61 -0.54 -3.37
N GLY A 50 1.55 0.05 -4.12
CA GLY A 50 1.28 0.94 -5.24
C GLY A 50 0.53 0.25 -6.38
N GLU A 51 0.88 -0.99 -6.70
CA GLU A 51 0.19 -1.80 -7.71
C GLU A 51 -1.17 -2.27 -7.21
N LEU A 52 -1.23 -2.74 -5.96
CA LEU A 52 -2.44 -3.24 -5.31
C LEU A 52 -3.55 -2.18 -5.25
N ILE A 53 -3.24 -0.93 -4.90
CA ILE A 53 -4.25 0.14 -4.81
C ILE A 53 -4.81 0.57 -6.18
N GLU A 54 -4.22 0.13 -7.29
CA GLU A 54 -4.72 0.39 -8.64
C GLU A 54 -5.68 -0.71 -9.13
N ARG A 55 -5.69 -1.87 -8.46
CA ARG A 55 -6.55 -3.01 -8.75
C ARG A 55 -7.98 -2.80 -8.22
N PRO A 56 -9.04 -3.18 -8.98
CA PRO A 56 -10.42 -3.10 -8.50
C PRO A 56 -10.70 -3.98 -7.28
N GLU A 57 -9.99 -5.09 -7.13
CA GLU A 57 -10.07 -6.01 -6.00
C GLU A 57 -9.74 -5.33 -4.66
N ALA A 58 -8.78 -4.40 -4.66
CA ALA A 58 -8.46 -3.62 -3.46
C ALA A 58 -9.57 -2.65 -3.09
N LEU A 59 -10.27 -2.08 -4.09
CA LEU A 59 -11.43 -1.22 -3.87
C LEU A 59 -12.61 -2.01 -3.30
N ASP A 60 -12.81 -3.25 -3.74
CA ASP A 60 -13.86 -4.13 -3.22
C ASP A 60 -13.58 -4.51 -1.75
N ALA A 61 -12.32 -4.88 -1.46
CA ALA A 61 -11.91 -5.21 -0.10
C ALA A 61 -12.00 -4.00 0.84
N ARG A 62 -11.39 -2.85 0.48
CA ARG A 62 -11.28 -1.65 1.34
C ARG A 62 -11.40 -0.33 0.57
N PRO A 63 -12.62 0.08 0.19
CA PRO A 63 -12.81 1.22 -0.70
C PRO A 63 -12.29 2.55 -0.14
N LEU A 64 -12.51 2.83 1.15
CA LEU A 64 -12.09 4.10 1.77
C LEU A 64 -10.57 4.22 1.91
N LEU A 65 -9.90 3.14 2.31
CA LEU A 65 -8.44 3.09 2.46
C LEU A 65 -7.76 3.30 1.10
N VAL A 66 -8.21 2.55 0.09
CA VAL A 66 -7.63 2.60 -1.25
C VAL A 66 -7.80 4.00 -1.87
N ARG A 67 -8.98 4.63 -1.74
CA ARG A 67 -9.19 6.01 -2.21
C ARG A 67 -8.24 7.00 -1.55
N ARG A 68 -8.01 6.88 -0.24
CA ARG A 68 -7.05 7.73 0.49
C ARG A 68 -5.61 7.52 0.01
N LEU A 69 -5.17 6.27 -0.12
CA LEU A 69 -3.83 5.92 -0.59
C LEU A 69 -3.57 6.39 -2.02
N ARG A 70 -4.55 6.21 -2.93
CA ARG A 70 -4.46 6.72 -4.31
C ARG A 70 -4.28 8.24 -4.34
N ARG A 71 -5.03 8.99 -3.51
CA ARG A 71 -4.88 10.44 -3.41
C ARG A 71 -3.52 10.85 -2.87
N GLN A 72 -3.03 10.18 -1.83
CA GLN A 72 -1.71 10.47 -1.26
C GLN A 72 -0.58 10.19 -2.26
N ARG A 73 -0.68 9.09 -3.03
CA ARG A 73 0.27 8.77 -4.11
C ARG A 73 0.27 9.85 -5.19
N ARG A 74 -0.92 10.26 -5.66
CA ARG A 74 -1.06 11.33 -6.66
C ARG A 74 -0.46 12.65 -6.17
N SER A 75 -0.64 13.00 -4.90
CA SER A 75 -0.02 14.20 -4.30
C SER A 75 1.50 14.09 -4.24
N ARG A 76 2.05 12.94 -3.85
CA ARG A 76 3.50 12.69 -3.84
C ARG A 76 4.11 12.71 -5.24
N GLN A 77 3.40 12.18 -6.24
CA GLN A 77 3.85 12.19 -7.64
C GLN A 77 3.87 13.62 -8.21
N GLN A 78 2.85 14.43 -7.94
CA GLN A 78 2.81 15.84 -8.34
C GLN A 78 3.99 16.62 -7.74
N ALA A 79 4.21 16.50 -6.43
CA ALA A 79 5.33 17.16 -5.75
C ALA A 79 6.71 16.77 -6.29
N ARG A 80 6.85 15.56 -6.86
CA ARG A 80 8.09 15.12 -7.53
C ARG A 80 8.21 15.69 -8.95
N ALA A 81 7.11 15.75 -9.70
CA ALA A 81 7.09 16.32 -11.04
C ALA A 81 7.42 17.82 -11.01
N GLU A 82 6.85 18.57 -10.06
CA GLU A 82 7.09 20.01 -9.87
C GLU A 82 8.56 20.34 -9.57
N ARG A 83 9.30 19.43 -8.93
CA ARG A 83 10.74 19.60 -8.63
C ARG A 83 11.65 19.29 -9.82
N ARG A 84 11.17 18.56 -10.82
CA ARG A 84 11.97 18.13 -11.98
C ARG A 84 11.86 19.12 -13.15
N THR A 85 10.86 20.00 -13.12
CA THR A 85 10.58 21.01 -14.15
C THR A 85 11.07 22.40 -13.76
N ARG A 86 11.96 22.52 -12.76
CA ARG A 86 12.57 23.80 -12.35
C ARG A 86 14.06 23.83 -12.65
#